data_AF-A0A1H3LK89-F1
#
_entry.id   AF-A0A1H3LK89-F1
#
_cell.length_a   1.000
_cell.length_b   1.000
_cell.length_c   1.000
_cell.angle_alpha   90.00
_cell.angle_beta   90.00
_cell.angle_gamma   90.00
#
_symmetry.space_group_name_H-M   'P 1'
#
loop_
_entity.id
_entity.type
_entity.pdbx_description
1 polymer ?
#
loop_
_entity_poly.entity_id
_entity_poly.type
_entity_poly.pdbx_seq_one_letter_code
_entity_poly.pdbx_strand_id
1 'polypeptide(L)'
;MANKTPVTNDIKTLLEKIKDINICMMTTTSDDDKSLRSRPMATQKPEADNSLLFLTDKDSAKVYEVKKDSHVGLSYGNPDDNVYVSVSGRCNAYRDQAKINELWSEDMKAWFPEGKEDPNIMILKVEIDKGEYWDSPSGLLSRAYAYVRAVTTGEKSDSDDVNEHAKVEVK
;
A
#
# COMPACT_ATOMS: atom_id res chain seq x y z
N MET A 1 -29.31 8.04 7.71
CA MET A 1 -28.35 9.15 7.50
C MET A 1 -27.05 8.50 7.07
N ALA A 2 -26.38 8.98 6.02
CA ALA A 2 -25.12 8.37 5.59
C ALA A 2 -24.09 8.54 6.71
N ASN A 3 -23.66 7.44 7.35
CA ASN A 3 -22.52 7.47 8.28
C ASN A 3 -21.33 8.01 7.49
N LYS A 4 -20.84 9.19 7.88
CA LYS A 4 -19.64 9.77 7.26
C LYS A 4 -18.46 8.89 7.64
N THR A 5 -17.72 8.41 6.65
CA THR A 5 -16.46 7.70 6.87
C THR A 5 -15.56 8.52 7.79
N PRO A 6 -15.03 7.94 8.89
CA PRO A 6 -14.06 8.60 9.74
C PRO A 6 -12.84 9.09 8.96
N VAL A 7 -12.33 10.28 9.29
CA VAL A 7 -11.11 10.84 8.71
C VAL A 7 -10.08 11.03 9.82
N THR A 8 -8.88 10.51 9.63
CA THR A 8 -7.73 10.67 10.53
C THR A 8 -6.55 11.27 9.76
N ASN A 9 -5.61 11.88 10.49
CA ASN A 9 -4.31 12.30 9.93
C ASN A 9 -3.18 11.35 10.35
N ASP A 10 -3.53 10.20 10.93
CA ASP A 10 -2.55 9.23 11.41
C ASP A 10 -2.08 8.29 10.29
N ILE A 11 -1.04 8.72 9.58
CA ILE A 11 -0.37 7.91 8.56
C ILE A 11 0.26 6.64 9.13
N LYS A 12 0.61 6.61 10.43
CA LYS A 12 1.27 5.44 11.01
C LYS A 12 0.34 4.25 11.05
N THR A 13 -0.92 4.45 11.38
CA THR A 13 -1.93 3.38 11.30
C THR A 13 -2.03 2.81 9.88
N LEU A 14 -2.03 3.67 8.85
CA LEU A 14 -2.01 3.21 7.45
C LEU A 14 -0.79 2.34 7.14
N LEU A 15 0.40 2.81 7.54
CA LEU A 15 1.67 2.09 7.34
C LEU A 15 1.70 0.76 8.10
N GLU A 16 1.17 0.73 9.32
CA GLU A 16 1.03 -0.48 10.14
C GLU A 16 0.17 -1.53 9.45
N LYS A 17 -0.93 -1.14 8.78
CA LYS A 17 -1.80 -2.09 8.06
C LYS A 17 -1.15 -2.66 6.78
N ILE A 18 -0.24 -1.94 6.13
CA ILE A 18 0.42 -2.42 4.91
C ILE A 18 1.75 -3.13 5.17
N LYS A 19 2.36 -3.00 6.35
CA LYS A 19 3.71 -3.51 6.63
C LYS A 19 3.87 -5.01 6.41
N ASP A 20 2.80 -5.77 6.63
CA ASP A 20 2.78 -7.23 6.52
C ASP A 20 2.30 -7.70 5.13
N ILE A 21 2.01 -6.77 4.21
CA ILE A 21 1.55 -7.04 2.85
C ILE A 21 2.70 -6.77 1.87
N ASN A 22 3.44 -7.84 1.54
CA ASN A 22 4.66 -7.74 0.73
C ASN A 22 4.44 -7.18 -0.69
N ILE A 23 3.30 -7.50 -1.30
CA ILE A 23 3.00 -7.14 -2.69
C ILE A 23 1.77 -6.24 -2.72
N CYS A 24 1.90 -5.09 -3.39
CA CYS A 24 0.77 -4.24 -3.75
C CYS A 24 0.52 -4.29 -5.25
N MET A 25 -0.67 -3.89 -5.66
CA MET A 25 -0.99 -3.58 -7.05
C MET A 25 -0.77 -2.08 -7.28
N MET A 26 0.28 -1.72 -8.02
CA MET A 26 0.58 -0.34 -8.41
C MET A 26 -0.13 -0.01 -9.72
N THR A 27 -1.01 0.99 -9.66
CA THR A 27 -1.82 1.48 -10.76
C THR A 27 -1.28 2.81 -11.27
N THR A 28 -0.99 2.87 -12.56
CA THR A 28 -0.57 4.07 -13.29
C THR A 28 -1.52 4.32 -14.46
N THR A 29 -1.51 5.54 -14.99
CA THR A 29 -2.20 5.88 -16.24
C THR A 29 -1.29 5.57 -17.42
N SER A 30 -1.76 4.76 -18.37
CA SER A 30 -1.02 4.47 -19.59
C SER A 30 -0.91 5.71 -20.47
N ASP A 31 0.28 5.95 -21.00
CA ASP A 31 0.51 7.10 -21.88
C ASP A 31 -0.22 6.99 -23.21
N ASP A 32 -0.34 5.76 -23.74
CA ASP A 32 -0.78 5.46 -25.10
C ASP A 32 -2.28 5.74 -25.28
N ASP A 33 -3.10 5.24 -24.36
CA ASP A 33 -4.57 5.25 -24.47
C ASP A 33 -5.29 5.81 -23.24
N LYS A 34 -4.54 6.29 -22.23
CA LYS A 34 -5.06 6.78 -20.95
C LYS A 34 -5.82 5.74 -20.13
N SER A 35 -5.67 4.45 -20.44
CA SER A 35 -6.19 3.37 -19.61
C SER A 35 -5.43 3.27 -18.28
N LEU A 36 -6.09 2.75 -17.23
CA LEU A 36 -5.43 2.43 -15.97
C LEU A 36 -4.78 1.05 -16.06
N ARG A 37 -3.51 0.95 -15.68
CA ARG A 37 -2.76 -0.31 -15.69
C ARG A 37 -2.22 -0.61 -14.30
N SER A 38 -2.64 -1.75 -13.75
CA SER A 38 -2.20 -2.21 -12.43
C SER A 38 -1.22 -3.37 -12.53
N ARG A 39 -0.14 -3.34 -11.75
CA ARG A 39 0.95 -4.32 -11.80
C ARG A 39 1.40 -4.70 -10.39
N PRO A 40 1.69 -5.97 -10.09
CA PRO A 40 2.21 -6.36 -8.78
C PRO A 40 3.60 -5.76 -8.56
N MET A 41 3.82 -5.16 -7.40
CA MET A 41 5.06 -4.52 -6.99
C MET A 41 5.37 -4.85 -5.53
N ALA A 42 6.62 -5.21 -5.25
CA ALA A 42 7.08 -5.47 -3.89
C ALA A 42 7.39 -4.16 -3.17
N THR A 43 6.59 -3.82 -2.17
CA THR A 43 6.81 -2.63 -1.34
C THR A 43 8.01 -2.86 -0.44
N GLN A 44 8.99 -1.95 -0.52
CA GLN A 44 10.09 -1.93 0.43
C GLN A 44 9.63 -1.28 1.75
N LYS A 45 10.43 -1.39 2.80
CA LYS A 45 10.12 -0.76 4.08
C LYS A 45 9.86 0.74 3.89
N PRO A 46 8.80 1.31 4.50
CA PRO A 46 8.54 2.74 4.44
C PRO A 46 9.73 3.55 4.97
N GLU A 47 10.02 4.68 4.32
CA GLU A 47 11.06 5.61 4.74
C GLU A 47 10.64 6.42 5.99
N ALA A 48 11.59 7.12 6.60
CA ALA A 48 11.31 8.01 7.74
C ALA A 48 10.36 9.16 7.40
N ASP A 49 10.28 9.55 6.12
CA ASP A 49 9.33 10.55 5.60
C ASP A 49 7.97 9.93 5.22
N ASN A 50 7.73 8.66 5.56
CA ASN A 50 6.54 7.87 5.26
C ASN A 50 6.34 7.57 3.76
N SER A 51 7.34 7.81 2.90
CA SER A 51 7.26 7.41 1.50
C SER A 51 7.44 5.90 1.32
N LEU A 52 6.85 5.38 0.25
CA LEU A 52 6.90 3.96 -0.12
C LEU A 52 7.86 3.77 -1.30
N LEU A 53 8.84 2.89 -1.12
CA LEU A 53 9.86 2.62 -2.14
C LEU A 53 9.62 1.30 -2.85
N PHE A 54 10.00 1.25 -4.12
CA PHE A 54 9.97 0.06 -4.95
C PHE A 54 11.19 0.03 -5.87
N LEU A 55 11.69 -1.16 -6.18
CA LEU A 55 12.69 -1.35 -7.22
C LEU A 55 12.01 -1.78 -8.52
N THR A 56 12.50 -1.27 -9.65
CA THR A 56 11.98 -1.60 -10.98
C THR A 56 13.09 -1.51 -12.01
N ASP A 57 12.89 -2.16 -13.14
CA ASP A 57 13.73 -1.97 -14.32
C ASP A 57 13.46 -0.60 -14.96
N LYS A 58 14.52 0.10 -15.42
CA LYS A 58 14.48 1.43 -16.04
C LYS A 58 13.60 1.52 -17.28
N ASP A 59 13.48 0.42 -18.02
CA ASP A 59 12.74 0.33 -19.28
C ASP A 59 11.30 -0.18 -19.06
N SER A 60 10.88 -0.34 -17.78
CA SER A 60 9.49 -0.61 -17.45
C SER A 60 8.57 0.56 -17.83
N ALA A 61 7.43 0.25 -18.45
CA ALA A 61 6.39 1.24 -18.80
C ALA A 61 6.06 2.23 -17.66
N LYS A 62 5.93 1.74 -16.41
CA LYS A 62 5.62 2.56 -15.24
C LYS A 62 6.64 3.69 -15.00
N VAL A 63 7.92 3.50 -15.36
CA VAL A 63 8.96 4.54 -15.22
C VAL A 63 8.71 5.71 -16.16
N TYR A 64 8.20 5.44 -17.38
CA TYR A 64 7.84 6.49 -18.33
C TYR A 64 6.49 7.14 -17.99
N GLU A 65 5.51 6.32 -17.61
CA GLU A 65 4.16 6.76 -17.20
C GLU A 65 4.28 7.78 -16.04
N VAL A 66 5.01 7.44 -14.96
CA VAL A 66 5.13 8.33 -13.77
C VAL A 66 5.94 9.61 -14.02
N LYS A 67 6.78 9.64 -15.06
CA LYS A 67 7.49 10.88 -15.45
C LYS A 67 6.56 11.89 -16.10
N LYS A 68 5.49 11.44 -16.77
CA LYS A 68 4.52 12.32 -17.43
C LYS A 68 3.34 12.65 -16.54
N ASP A 69 2.85 11.66 -15.80
CA ASP A 69 1.81 11.80 -14.80
C ASP A 69 2.24 11.10 -13.52
N SER A 70 2.65 11.88 -12.53
CA SER A 70 3.14 11.34 -11.26
C SER A 70 2.06 10.64 -10.45
N HIS A 71 0.77 10.77 -10.75
CA HIS A 71 -0.27 10.19 -9.92
C HIS A 71 -0.27 8.65 -10.01
N VAL A 72 -0.27 8.00 -8.85
CA VAL A 72 -0.34 6.55 -8.74
C VAL A 72 -1.35 6.12 -7.69
N GLY A 73 -1.95 4.95 -7.90
CA GLY A 73 -2.73 4.24 -6.89
C GLY A 73 -1.99 2.99 -6.44
N LEU A 74 -1.92 2.73 -5.13
CA LEU A 74 -1.44 1.46 -4.60
C LEU A 74 -2.59 0.76 -3.90
N SER A 75 -2.82 -0.50 -4.24
CA SER A 75 -3.83 -1.34 -3.60
C SER A 75 -3.17 -2.53 -2.91
N TYR A 76 -3.40 -2.65 -1.62
CA TYR A 76 -2.93 -3.74 -0.77
C TYR A 76 -4.13 -4.57 -0.31
N GLY A 77 -3.93 -5.88 -0.20
CA GLY A 77 -4.94 -6.79 0.33
C GLY A 77 -4.30 -7.95 1.06
N ASN A 78 -4.81 -8.23 2.25
CA ASN A 78 -4.56 -9.43 3.03
C ASN A 78 -5.94 -10.06 3.33
N PRO A 79 -6.42 -10.94 2.43
CA PRO A 79 -7.74 -11.56 2.60
C PRO A 79 -7.87 -12.44 3.84
N ASP A 80 -6.77 -13.03 4.31
CA ASP A 80 -6.78 -13.93 5.46
C ASP A 80 -7.09 -13.16 6.77
N ASP A 81 -6.51 -11.96 6.90
CA ASP A 81 -6.79 -11.05 8.01
C ASP A 81 -7.90 -10.05 7.70
N ASN A 82 -8.47 -10.10 6.48
CA ASN A 82 -9.52 -9.21 6.00
C ASN A 82 -9.14 -7.72 6.09
N VAL A 83 -7.89 -7.43 5.73
CA VAL A 83 -7.30 -6.07 5.69
C VAL A 83 -7.12 -5.64 4.24
N TYR A 84 -7.63 -4.47 3.90
CA TYR A 84 -7.46 -3.85 2.58
C TYR A 84 -7.05 -2.40 2.73
N VAL A 85 -6.12 -1.96 1.88
CA VAL A 85 -5.63 -0.57 1.92
C VAL A 85 -5.54 -0.02 0.50
N SER A 86 -6.07 1.17 0.30
CA SER A 86 -5.91 1.97 -0.91
C SER A 86 -5.08 3.21 -0.59
N VAL A 87 -4.07 3.47 -1.40
CA VAL A 87 -3.20 4.64 -1.29
C VAL A 87 -3.25 5.41 -2.60
N SER A 88 -3.46 6.73 -2.52
CA SER A 88 -3.27 7.66 -3.62
C SER A 88 -2.05 8.52 -3.33
N GLY A 89 -1.16 8.66 -4.30
CA GLY A 89 0.07 9.42 -4.10
C GLY A 89 0.73 9.86 -5.39
N ARG A 90 1.91 10.46 -5.23
CA ARG A 90 2.75 10.91 -6.33
C ARG A 90 4.04 10.12 -6.37
N CYS A 91 4.34 9.56 -7.54
CA CYS A 91 5.52 8.74 -7.78
C CYS A 91 6.57 9.51 -8.56
N ASN A 92 7.83 9.39 -8.14
CA ASN A 92 8.98 9.78 -8.93
C ASN A 92 9.91 8.57 -9.15
N ALA A 93 10.56 8.53 -10.31
CA ALA A 93 11.53 7.50 -10.66
C ALA A 93 12.94 8.11 -10.69
N TYR A 94 13.85 7.58 -9.89
CA TYR A 94 15.24 8.03 -9.83
C TYR A 94 16.20 6.86 -9.62
N ARG A 95 17.50 7.14 -9.76
CA ARG A 95 18.55 6.16 -9.49
C ARG A 95 19.47 6.69 -8.39
N ASP A 96 19.71 5.88 -7.38
CA ASP A 96 20.64 6.14 -6.29
C ASP A 96 21.29 4.82 -5.85
N GLN A 97 22.60 4.67 -6.05
CA GLN A 97 23.30 3.42 -5.74
C GLN A 97 23.36 3.13 -4.24
N ALA A 98 23.46 4.16 -3.40
CA ALA A 98 23.51 3.98 -1.95
C ALA A 98 22.16 3.44 -1.44
N LYS A 99 21.04 4.00 -1.94
CA LYS A 99 19.71 3.51 -1.60
C LYS A 99 19.43 2.13 -2.20
N ILE A 100 19.86 1.84 -3.43
CA ILE A 100 19.76 0.48 -4.00
C ILE A 100 20.50 -0.53 -3.10
N ASN A 101 21.71 -0.20 -2.65
CA ASN A 101 22.48 -1.06 -1.74
C ASN A 101 21.77 -1.31 -0.40
N GLU A 102 21.02 -0.33 0.11
CA GLU A 102 20.22 -0.45 1.34
C GLU A 102 18.99 -1.35 1.14
N LEU A 103 18.30 -1.20 0.01
CA LEU A 103 17.06 -1.91 -0.30
C LEU A 103 17.31 -3.33 -0.84
N TRP A 104 18.52 -3.63 -1.30
CA TRP A 104 18.83 -4.88 -1.97
C TRP A 104 18.72 -6.10 -1.06
N SER A 105 18.05 -7.13 -1.55
CA SER A 105 18.04 -8.48 -0.97
C SER A 105 18.42 -9.53 -2.03
N GLU A 106 19.00 -10.65 -1.61
CA GLU A 106 19.57 -11.64 -2.54
C GLU A 106 18.53 -12.32 -3.45
N ASP A 107 17.28 -12.42 -3.03
CA ASP A 107 16.15 -12.87 -3.83
C ASP A 107 15.88 -11.98 -5.04
N MET A 108 16.30 -10.70 -5.00
CA MET A 108 16.14 -9.77 -6.13
C MET A 108 16.94 -10.19 -7.37
N LYS A 109 17.94 -11.07 -7.22
CA LYS A 109 18.70 -11.64 -8.35
C LYS A 109 17.81 -12.40 -9.34
N ALA A 110 16.63 -12.86 -8.92
CA ALA A 110 15.66 -13.48 -9.82
C ALA A 110 15.16 -12.52 -10.90
N TRP A 111 15.16 -11.20 -10.64
CA TRP A 111 14.77 -10.16 -11.59
C TRP A 111 15.95 -9.36 -12.13
N PHE A 112 17.04 -9.22 -11.36
CA PHE A 112 18.26 -8.52 -11.74
C PHE A 112 19.49 -9.44 -11.59
N PRO A 113 19.77 -10.32 -12.57
CA PRO A 113 20.83 -11.32 -12.47
C PRO A 113 22.24 -10.74 -12.30
N GLU A 114 22.47 -9.52 -12.79
CA GLU A 114 23.74 -8.78 -12.63
C GLU A 114 23.92 -8.22 -11.21
N GLY A 115 22.89 -8.34 -10.36
CA GLY A 115 22.92 -7.93 -8.97
C GLY A 115 22.65 -6.44 -8.77
N LYS A 116 22.92 -5.95 -7.55
CA LYS A 116 22.63 -4.57 -7.13
C LYS A 116 23.39 -3.47 -7.90
N GLU A 117 24.44 -3.85 -8.65
CA GLU A 117 25.21 -2.93 -9.49
C GLU A 117 24.63 -2.82 -10.91
N ASP A 118 23.56 -3.57 -11.22
CA ASP A 118 22.88 -3.49 -12.51
C ASP A 118 22.47 -2.02 -12.80
N PRO A 119 22.92 -1.45 -13.93
CA PRO A 119 22.62 -0.05 -14.26
C PRO A 119 21.13 0.17 -14.57
N ASN A 120 20.36 -0.88 -14.79
CA ASN A 120 18.94 -0.82 -15.11
C ASN A 120 18.03 -0.74 -13.88
N ILE A 121 18.57 -0.93 -12.67
CA ILE A 121 17.77 -0.77 -11.45
C ILE A 121 17.43 0.71 -11.25
N MET A 122 16.14 0.98 -11.10
CA MET A 122 15.56 2.27 -10.73
C MET A 122 14.77 2.13 -9.43
N ILE A 123 14.70 3.23 -8.68
CA ILE A 123 13.86 3.37 -7.50
C ILE A 123 12.63 4.18 -7.88
N LEU A 124 11.46 3.65 -7.57
CA LEU A 124 10.21 4.40 -7.54
C LEU A 124 9.94 4.81 -6.11
N LYS A 125 9.81 6.11 -5.87
CA LYS A 125 9.40 6.67 -4.57
C LYS A 125 8.01 7.24 -4.70
N VAL A 126 7.09 6.73 -3.88
CA VAL A 126 5.71 7.19 -3.79
C VAL A 126 5.54 8.00 -2.51
N GLU A 127 5.27 9.30 -2.68
CA GLU A 127 4.82 10.19 -1.62
C GLU A 127 3.31 10.01 -1.46
N ILE A 128 2.87 9.68 -0.23
CA ILE A 128 1.46 9.42 0.06
C ILE A 128 0.72 10.76 0.18
N ASP A 129 -0.30 10.97 -0.65
CA ASP A 129 -1.19 12.13 -0.52
C ASP A 129 -2.43 11.75 0.33
N LYS A 130 -3.00 10.56 0.09
CA LYS A 130 -4.21 10.05 0.78
C LYS A 130 -4.16 8.54 0.93
N GLY A 131 -4.80 8.03 1.98
CA GLY A 131 -5.03 6.61 2.18
C GLY A 131 -6.46 6.31 2.61
N GLU A 132 -6.88 5.06 2.44
CA GLU A 132 -8.10 4.52 3.01
C GLU A 132 -7.86 3.06 3.35
N TYR A 133 -8.28 2.63 4.52
CA TYR A 133 -8.15 1.22 4.93
C TYR A 133 -9.47 0.67 5.44
N TRP A 134 -9.63 -0.63 5.24
CA TRP A 134 -10.68 -1.45 5.79
C TRP A 134 -10.00 -2.58 6.54
N ASP A 135 -10.09 -2.55 7.86
CA ASP A 135 -9.64 -3.62 8.73
C ASP A 135 -10.86 -4.11 9.50
N SER A 136 -11.15 -5.38 9.39
CA SER A 136 -12.34 -5.96 9.99
C SER A 136 -11.96 -7.33 10.51
N PRO A 137 -12.07 -7.59 11.82
CA PRO A 137 -11.55 -8.80 12.42
C PRO A 137 -12.10 -10.03 11.71
N SER A 138 -11.22 -11.01 11.50
CA SER A 138 -11.58 -12.26 10.84
C SER A 138 -12.81 -12.89 11.49
N GLY A 139 -13.57 -13.68 10.71
CA GLY A 139 -14.90 -14.15 11.12
C GLY A 139 -14.95 -14.89 12.46
N LEU A 140 -13.86 -15.52 12.90
CA LEU A 140 -13.75 -16.16 14.22
C LEU A 140 -13.65 -15.14 15.36
N LEU A 141 -12.78 -14.12 15.22
CA LEU A 141 -12.59 -13.07 16.22
C LEU A 141 -13.83 -12.18 16.32
N SER A 142 -14.42 -11.83 15.18
CA SER A 142 -15.68 -11.08 15.13
C SER A 142 -16.82 -11.84 15.83
N ARG A 143 -16.93 -13.15 15.63
CA ARG A 143 -17.93 -13.99 16.33
C ARG A 143 -17.68 -14.09 17.83
N ALA A 144 -16.42 -14.21 18.25
CA ALA A 144 -16.05 -14.25 19.65
C ALA A 144 -16.36 -12.92 20.37
N TYR A 145 -16.00 -11.79 19.75
CA TYR A 145 -16.32 -10.46 20.28
C TYR A 145 -17.84 -10.25 20.37
N ALA A 146 -18.57 -10.54 19.29
CA ALA A 146 -20.02 -10.43 19.27
C ALA A 146 -20.69 -11.31 20.33
N TYR A 147 -20.17 -12.52 20.57
CA TYR A 147 -20.64 -13.40 21.64
C TYR A 147 -20.41 -12.80 23.03
N VAL A 148 -19.19 -12.31 23.31
CA VAL A 148 -18.87 -11.67 24.60
C VAL A 148 -19.77 -10.46 24.85
N ARG A 149 -19.96 -9.61 23.84
CA ARG A 149 -20.83 -8.43 23.91
C ARG A 149 -22.29 -8.84 24.18
N ALA A 150 -22.79 -9.84 23.46
CA ALA A 150 -24.15 -10.35 23.66
C ALA A 150 -24.36 -10.94 25.07
N VAL A 151 -23.38 -11.67 25.59
CA VAL A 151 -23.45 -12.26 26.94
C VAL A 151 -23.33 -11.22 28.04
N THR A 152 -22.55 -10.16 27.85
CA THR A 152 -22.31 -9.14 28.88
C THR A 152 -23.35 -8.02 28.89
N THR A 153 -23.82 -7.58 27.71
CA THR A 153 -24.75 -6.44 27.60
C THR A 153 -26.17 -6.83 27.21
N GLY A 154 -26.40 -8.08 26.76
CA GLY A 154 -27.71 -8.52 26.27
C GLY A 154 -28.14 -7.92 24.92
N GLU A 155 -27.26 -7.18 24.25
CA GLU A 155 -27.54 -6.51 22.97
C GLU A 155 -26.83 -7.25 21.84
N LYS A 156 -27.40 -7.17 20.63
CA LYS A 156 -26.75 -7.67 19.41
C LYS A 156 -25.59 -6.73 19.07
N SER A 157 -24.41 -7.28 18.79
CA SER A 157 -23.30 -6.50 18.23
C SER A 157 -23.68 -5.96 16.85
N ASP A 158 -23.52 -4.66 16.64
CA ASP A 158 -23.55 -4.09 15.29
C ASP A 158 -22.22 -4.36 14.60
N SER A 159 -22.23 -4.49 13.26
CA SER A 159 -21.00 -4.73 12.49
C SER A 159 -20.01 -3.57 12.59
N ASP A 160 -20.50 -2.37 12.87
CA ASP A 160 -19.69 -1.16 13.02
C ASP A 160 -18.90 -1.15 14.34
N ASP A 161 -19.28 -1.96 15.34
CA ASP A 161 -18.56 -2.07 16.63
C ASP A 161 -17.21 -2.80 16.48
N VAL A 162 -17.02 -3.55 15.39
CA VAL A 162 -15.86 -4.43 15.19
C VAL A 162 -15.00 -4.03 14.00
N ASN A 163 -15.54 -3.27 13.04
CA ASN A 163 -14.84 -2.89 11.82
C ASN A 163 -14.14 -1.54 11.98
N GLU A 164 -12.83 -1.49 11.73
CA GLU A 164 -12.07 -0.25 11.58
C GLU A 164 -12.05 0.18 10.11
N HIS A 165 -12.77 1.26 9.78
CA HIS A 165 -12.71 1.91 8.47
C HIS A 165 -12.40 3.39 8.66
N ALA A 166 -11.31 3.87 8.04
CA ALA A 166 -11.01 5.30 8.03
C ALA A 166 -10.29 5.75 6.76
N LYS A 167 -10.53 7.00 6.40
CA LYS A 167 -9.72 7.77 5.45
C LYS A 167 -8.57 8.43 6.18
N VAL A 168 -7.42 8.43 5.55
CA VAL A 168 -6.19 9.04 6.04
C VAL A 168 -5.81 10.18 5.11
N GLU A 169 -5.76 11.40 5.64
CA GLU A 169 -5.25 12.56 4.92
C GLU A 169 -3.85 12.90 5.44
N VAL A 170 -2.88 13.03 4.52
CA VAL A 170 -1.51 13.41 4.86
C VAL A 170 -1.44 14.94 4.82
N LYS A 171 -1.18 15.55 5.98
CA LYS A 171 -1.07 17.02 6.13
C LYS A 171 0.22 17.58 5.54
#